data_AF-A0A1X2GZG3-F1
#
_entry.id   AF-A0A1X2GZG3-F1
#
_cell.length_a   1.000
_cell.length_b   1.000
_cell.length_c   1.000
_cell.angle_alpha   90.00
_cell.angle_beta   90.00
_cell.angle_gamma   90.00
#
_symmetry.space_group_name_H-M   'P 1'
#
loop_
_entity.id
_entity.type
_entity.pdbx_description
1 polymer ?
#
loop_
_entity_poly.entity_id
_entity_poly.type
_entity_poly.pdbx_seq_one_letter_code
_entity_poly.pdbx_strand_id
1 'polypeptide(L)'
;MATPSKQAAISAYRNLLKTQKQVFGNDLAAVEAARKETYARFMQNKNEANTDVLEEKLALANQVATLLRRNVVQAESADGGELYKLHITKDTELGDNDSIKKAMGSHRKNRKPKKTACCGGH
;
A
#
# COMPACT_ATOMS: atom_id res chain seq x y z
N MET A 1 21.43 -24.98 -1.30
CA MET A 1 20.69 -23.72 -1.10
C MET A 1 21.70 -22.60 -0.91
N ALA A 2 21.65 -21.55 -1.73
CA ALA A 2 22.58 -20.44 -1.61
C ALA A 2 22.20 -19.62 -0.36
N THR A 3 23.17 -19.26 0.48
CA THR A 3 22.91 -18.33 1.57
C THR A 3 22.51 -16.98 0.95
N PRO A 4 21.36 -16.39 1.34
CA PRO A 4 21.00 -15.07 0.84
C PRO A 4 22.12 -14.09 1.14
N SER A 5 22.71 -13.56 0.08
CA SER A 5 23.87 -12.68 0.17
C SER A 5 23.52 -11.44 0.99
N LYS A 6 24.44 -11.02 1.86
CA LYS A 6 24.37 -9.73 2.57
C LYS A 6 24.03 -8.55 1.63
N GLN A 7 24.44 -8.64 0.37
CA GLN A 7 24.09 -7.64 -0.66
C GLN A 7 22.58 -7.61 -0.97
N ALA A 8 21.90 -8.76 -1.03
CA ALA A 8 20.46 -8.85 -1.27
C ALA A 8 19.66 -8.21 -0.13
N ALA A 9 20.10 -8.39 1.12
CA ALA A 9 19.51 -7.73 2.27
C ALA A 9 19.67 -6.20 2.22
N ILE A 10 20.86 -5.72 1.85
CA ILE A 10 21.14 -4.29 1.69
C ILE A 10 20.31 -3.70 0.55
N SER A 11 20.18 -4.40 -0.58
CA SER A 11 19.38 -3.91 -1.71
C SER A 11 17.90 -3.82 -1.37
N ALA A 12 17.34 -4.83 -0.69
CA ALA A 12 15.95 -4.81 -0.23
C ALA A 12 15.69 -3.66 0.75
N TYR A 13 16.58 -3.47 1.72
CA TYR A 13 16.50 -2.36 2.67
C TYR A 13 16.53 -0.99 1.99
N ARG A 14 17.47 -0.78 1.05
CA ARG A 14 17.56 0.46 0.28
C ARG A 14 16.32 0.70 -0.60
N ASN A 15 15.78 -0.36 -1.20
CA ASN A 15 14.59 -0.28 -2.02
C ASN A 15 13.36 0.17 -1.21
N LEU A 16 13.18 -0.36 0.01
CA LEU A 16 12.14 0.06 0.95
C LEU A 16 12.27 1.54 1.31
N LEU A 17 13.47 1.97 1.74
CA LEU A 17 13.69 3.37 2.11
C LEU A 17 13.44 4.33 0.94
N LYS A 18 13.88 3.96 -0.27
CA LYS A 18 13.63 4.76 -1.47
C LYS A 18 12.13 4.85 -1.76
N THR A 19 11.42 3.73 -1.67
CA THR A 19 9.99 3.68 -1.92
C THR A 19 9.21 4.50 -0.90
N GLN A 20 9.55 4.40 0.39
CA GLN A 20 8.94 5.22 1.45
C GLN A 20 9.10 6.72 1.16
N LYS A 21 10.32 7.14 0.79
CA LYS A 21 10.56 8.55 0.42
C LYS A 21 9.75 8.99 -0.80
N GLN A 22 9.55 8.11 -1.78
CA GLN A 22 8.76 8.42 -2.97
C GLN A 22 7.26 8.49 -2.68
N VAL A 23 6.75 7.61 -1.84
CA VAL A 23 5.32 7.50 -1.50
C VAL A 23 4.88 8.59 -0.54
N PHE A 24 5.66 8.84 0.53
CA PHE A 24 5.34 9.81 1.57
C PHE A 24 5.88 11.21 1.29
N GLY A 25 6.62 11.41 0.19
CA GLY A 25 6.97 12.73 -0.34
C GLY A 25 7.53 13.70 0.71
N ASN A 26 6.75 14.74 1.01
CA ASN A 26 7.08 15.82 1.95
C ASN A 26 6.63 15.54 3.40
N ASP A 27 5.93 14.43 3.67
CA ASP A 27 5.56 14.04 5.03
C ASP A 27 6.77 13.37 5.71
N LEU A 28 7.64 14.22 6.25
CA LEU A 28 8.85 13.80 6.94
C LEU A 28 8.55 12.94 8.16
N ALA A 29 7.43 13.19 8.86
CA ALA A 29 7.03 12.41 10.02
C ALA A 29 6.68 10.97 9.64
N ALA A 30 5.90 10.79 8.57
CA ALA A 30 5.59 9.46 8.04
C ALA A 30 6.84 8.75 7.50
N VAL A 31 7.72 9.46 6.79
CA VAL A 31 9.00 8.89 6.30
C VAL A 31 9.86 8.40 7.47
N GLU A 32 9.99 9.19 8.54
CA GLU A 32 10.77 8.80 9.71
C GLU A 32 10.16 7.62 10.47
N ALA A 33 8.85 7.61 10.66
CA ALA A 33 8.14 6.51 11.30
C ALA A 33 8.33 5.20 10.50
N ALA A 34 8.11 5.24 9.18
CA ALA A 34 8.30 4.09 8.30
C ALA A 34 9.76 3.60 8.30
N ARG A 35 10.73 4.53 8.30
CA ARG A 35 12.16 4.21 8.39
C ARG A 35 12.51 3.53 9.71
N LYS A 36 11.99 4.02 10.84
CA LYS A 36 12.20 3.42 12.17
C LYS A 36 11.63 2.01 12.23
N GLU A 37 10.42 1.80 11.73
CA GLU A 37 9.81 0.47 11.69
C GLU A 37 10.61 -0.49 10.81
N THR A 38 11.02 -0.05 9.62
CA THR A 38 11.86 -0.86 8.72
C THR A 38 13.17 -1.24 9.40
N TYR A 39 13.83 -0.30 10.06
CA TYR A 39 15.05 -0.57 10.80
C TYR A 39 14.83 -1.58 11.93
N ALA A 40 13.77 -1.44 12.73
CA ALA A 40 13.44 -2.36 13.80
C ALA A 40 13.21 -3.79 13.28
N ARG A 41 12.44 -3.94 12.19
CA ARG A 41 12.17 -5.24 11.56
C ARG A 41 13.44 -5.90 11.02
N PHE A 42 14.33 -5.14 10.38
CA PHE A 42 15.60 -5.68 9.89
C PHE A 42 16.56 -6.05 11.03
N MET A 43 16.58 -5.28 12.12
CA MET A 43 17.42 -5.57 13.28
C MET A 43 16.93 -6.77 14.09
N GLN A 44 15.61 -6.96 14.22
CA GLN A 44 15.03 -8.16 14.85
C GLN A 44 15.48 -9.45 14.17
N ASN A 45 15.70 -9.40 12.85
CA ASN A 45 16.05 -10.56 12.03
C ASN A 45 17.54 -10.64 11.72
N LYS A 46 18.38 -9.82 12.37
CA LYS A 46 19.83 -9.74 12.10
C LYS A 46 20.58 -11.02 12.48
N ASN A 47 20.13 -11.71 13.52
CA ASN A 47 20.78 -12.90 14.06
C ASN A 47 20.14 -14.21 13.52
N GLU A 48 19.20 -14.12 12.57
CA GLU A 48 18.56 -15.29 11.99
C GLU A 48 19.57 -16.04 11.11
N ALA A 49 19.89 -17.28 11.48
CA ALA A 49 20.84 -18.13 10.74
C ALA A 49 20.16 -19.04 9.71
N ASN A 50 18.82 -19.13 9.75
CA ASN A 50 18.06 -19.97 8.83
C ASN A 50 17.93 -19.27 7.46
N THR A 51 18.45 -19.91 6.42
CA THR A 51 18.48 -19.37 5.06
C THR A 51 17.10 -19.22 4.45
N ASP A 52 16.20 -20.18 4.67
CA ASP A 52 14.85 -20.17 4.08
C ASP A 52 14.02 -19.02 4.67
N VAL A 53 14.12 -18.82 5.98
CA VAL A 53 13.46 -17.73 6.70
C VAL A 53 14.00 -16.37 6.25
N LEU A 54 15.30 -16.28 5.97
CA LEU A 54 15.90 -15.04 5.50
C LEU A 54 15.44 -14.70 4.08
N GLU A 55 15.37 -15.69 3.18
CA GLU A 55 14.81 -15.49 1.82
C GLU A 55 13.35 -15.04 1.86
N GLU A 56 12.52 -15.67 2.70
CA GLU A 56 11.12 -15.28 2.88
C GLU A 56 10.99 -13.83 3.37
N LYS A 57 11.79 -13.43 4.37
CA LYS A 57 11.81 -12.06 4.88
C LYS A 57 12.27 -11.04 3.83
N LEU A 58 13.22 -11.41 2.96
CA LEU A 58 13.65 -10.57 1.85
C LEU A 58 12.58 -10.45 0.76
N ALA A 59 11.89 -11.54 0.44
CA ALA A 59 10.76 -11.53 -0.47
C ALA A 59 9.64 -10.64 0.06
N LEU A 60 9.30 -10.78 1.35
CA LEU A 60 8.33 -9.95 2.04
C LEU A 60 8.71 -8.46 1.97
N ALA A 61 9.97 -8.12 2.23
CA ALA A 61 10.43 -6.73 2.13
C ALA A 61 10.20 -6.11 0.73
N ASN A 62 10.45 -6.89 -0.33
CA ASN A 62 10.19 -6.45 -1.71
C ASN A 62 8.69 -6.35 -2.03
N GLN A 63 7.87 -7.26 -1.50
CA GLN A 63 6.42 -7.19 -1.61
C GLN A 63 5.86 -5.95 -0.93
N VAL A 64 6.33 -5.63 0.28
CA VAL A 64 5.93 -4.41 1.00
C VAL A 64 6.33 -3.16 0.21
N ALA A 65 7.53 -3.12 -0.36
CA ALA A 65 7.91 -2.01 -1.23
C ALA A 65 6.97 -1.89 -2.45
N THR A 66 6.61 -3.01 -3.07
CA THR A 66 5.68 -3.02 -4.20
C THR A 66 4.28 -2.54 -3.79
N LEU A 67 3.78 -3.01 -2.66
CA LEU A 67 2.50 -2.63 -2.10
C LEU A 67 2.45 -1.13 -1.81
N LEU A 68 3.47 -0.59 -1.15
CA LEU A 68 3.56 0.84 -0.85
C LEU A 68 3.55 1.68 -2.13
N ARG A 69 4.28 1.26 -3.16
CA ARG A 69 4.34 1.99 -4.42
C ARG A 69 3.03 1.95 -5.20
N ARG A 70 2.35 0.81 -5.17
CA ARG A 70 1.14 0.56 -5.97
C ARG A 70 -0.14 1.07 -5.33
N ASN A 71 -0.25 0.94 -4.00
CA ASN A 71 -1.52 1.09 -3.28
C ASN A 71 -1.58 2.33 -2.39
N VAL A 72 -0.43 2.89 -2.01
CA VAL A 72 -0.40 4.07 -1.14
C VAL A 72 -0.13 5.30 -1.99
N VAL A 73 -1.04 6.26 -1.91
CA VAL A 73 -0.90 7.58 -2.50
C VAL A 73 -1.01 8.63 -1.41
N GLN A 74 -0.17 9.65 -1.49
CA GLN A 74 -0.24 10.78 -0.58
C GLN A 74 -1.16 11.86 -1.16
N ALA A 75 -2.06 12.37 -0.33
CA ALA A 75 -2.87 13.53 -0.62
C ALA A 75 -2.23 14.75 0.05
N GLU A 76 -1.95 15.80 -0.72
CA GLU A 76 -1.50 17.08 -0.19
C GLU A 76 -2.63 18.10 -0.33
N SER A 77 -2.93 18.85 0.73
CA SER A 77 -3.96 19.89 0.66
C SER A 77 -3.45 21.07 -0.17
N ALA A 78 -4.22 21.44 -1.19
CA ALA A 78 -4.10 22.71 -1.89
C ALA A 78 -5.16 23.67 -1.35
N ASP A 79 -4.81 24.95 -1.23
CA ASP A 79 -5.74 26.04 -0.88
C ASP A 79 -6.52 25.83 0.44
N GLY A 80 -5.80 25.68 1.56
CA GLY A 80 -6.37 25.84 2.89
C GLY A 80 -7.33 24.74 3.36
N GLY A 81 -7.38 23.58 2.68
CA GLY A 81 -8.12 22.39 3.14
C GLY A 81 -9.27 21.94 2.25
N GLU A 82 -9.66 22.73 1.25
CA GLU A 82 -10.82 22.41 0.39
C GLU A 82 -10.47 21.56 -0.83
N LEU A 83 -9.24 21.67 -1.34
CA LEU A 83 -8.74 20.81 -2.43
C LEU A 83 -7.62 19.92 -1.93
N TYR A 84 -7.57 18.68 -2.45
CA TYR A 84 -6.48 17.75 -2.22
C TYR A 84 -5.90 17.29 -3.55
N LYS A 85 -4.58 17.43 -3.69
CA LYS A 85 -3.82 16.92 -4.83
C LYS A 85 -3.28 15.54 -4.47
N LEU A 86 -3.73 14.52 -5.21
CA LEU A 86 -3.24 13.15 -5.05
C LEU A 86 -1.94 12.98 -5.86
N HIS A 87 -0.89 12.49 -5.22
CA HIS A 87 0.36 12.16 -5.87
C HIS A 87 0.30 10.72 -6.43
N ILE A 88 -0.38 10.58 -7.57
CA ILE A 88 -0.49 9.30 -8.29
C ILE A 88 0.76 9.14 -9.16
N THR A 89 1.50 8.06 -8.93
CA THR A 89 2.70 7.73 -9.71
C THR A 89 2.37 6.74 -10.82
N LYS A 90 3.23 6.60 -11.84
CA LYS A 90 3.04 5.65 -12.96
C LYS A 90 2.90 4.19 -12.49
N ASP A 91 3.49 3.88 -11.34
CA ASP A 91 3.48 2.56 -10.73
C ASP A 91 2.27 2.34 -9.83
N THR A 92 1.41 3.34 -9.62
CA THR A 92 0.20 3.22 -8.82
C THR A 92 -0.84 2.42 -9.59
N GLU A 93 -1.34 1.33 -9.01
CA GLU A 93 -2.38 0.53 -9.64
C GLU A 93 -3.70 1.31 -9.60
N LEU A 94 -4.11 1.82 -10.75
CA LEU A 94 -5.41 2.42 -10.95
C LEU A 94 -6.41 1.27 -11.17
N GLY A 95 -7.27 1.02 -10.18
CA GLY A 95 -8.30 -0.01 -10.30
C GLY A 95 -9.26 0.30 -11.45
N ASP A 96 -9.38 -0.63 -12.40
CA ASP A 96 -10.40 -0.56 -13.44
C ASP A 96 -11.79 -0.78 -12.83
N ASN A 97 -12.53 0.30 -12.64
CA ASN A 97 -13.87 0.32 -12.03
C ASN A 97 -14.90 -0.58 -12.75
N ASP A 98 -14.63 -1.00 -13.98
CA ASP A 98 -15.51 -1.88 -14.77
C ASP A 98 -15.59 -3.32 -14.22
N SER A 99 -14.53 -3.81 -13.57
CA SER A 99 -14.50 -5.14 -12.94
C SER A 99 -15.39 -5.21 -11.70
N ILE A 100 -15.39 -4.15 -10.87
CA ILE A 100 -16.24 -4.03 -9.66
C ILE A 100 -17.72 -3.85 -10.03
N LYS A 101 -18.03 -3.05 -11.07
CA LYS A 101 -19.41 -2.85 -11.53
C LYS A 101 -20.05 -4.15 -12.04
N LYS A 102 -19.29 -5.02 -12.72
CA LYS A 102 -19.78 -6.32 -13.19
C LYS A 102 -20.07 -7.29 -12.04
N ALA A 103 -19.28 -7.26 -10.97
CA ALA A 103 -19.54 -8.05 -9.76
C ALA A 103 -20.79 -7.59 -8.99
N MET A 104 -21.04 -6.28 -8.89
CA MET A 104 -22.24 -5.73 -8.22
C MET A 104 -23.52 -5.79 -9.07
N GLY A 105 -23.43 -5.91 -10.40
CA GLY A 105 -24.58 -5.99 -11.30
C GLY A 105 -25.39 -7.29 -11.22
N SER A 106 -24.83 -8.34 -10.60
CA SER A 106 -25.48 -9.65 -10.44
C SER A 106 -26.61 -9.62 -9.39
N HIS A 107 -26.43 -8.89 -8.28
CA HIS A 107 -27.41 -8.85 -7.19
C HIS A 107 -28.64 -7.96 -7.45
N ARG A 108 -28.57 -7.08 -8.46
CA ARG A 108 -29.64 -6.11 -8.73
C ARG A 108 -30.73 -6.63 -9.67
N LYS A 109 -30.49 -7.74 -10.40
CA LYS A 109 -31.44 -8.20 -11.44
C LYS A 109 -32.68 -8.93 -10.90
N ASN A 110 -32.72 -9.33 -9.62
CA ASN A 110 -33.86 -10.07 -9.06
C ASN A 110 -34.65 -9.37 -7.95
N ARG A 111 -34.37 -8.10 -7.62
CA ARG A 111 -35.19 -7.36 -6.66
C ARG A 111 -36.39 -6.72 -7.38
N LYS A 112 -37.54 -7.40 -7.37
CA LYS A 112 -38.84 -6.79 -7.69
C LYS A 112 -38.96 -5.46 -6.92
N PRO A 113 -39.41 -4.36 -7.55
CA PRO A 113 -39.63 -3.11 -6.83
C PRO A 113 -40.78 -3.31 -5.84
N LYS A 114 -40.47 -3.47 -4.55
CA LYS A 114 -41.49 -3.29 -3.50
C LYS A 114 -41.85 -1.81 -3.49
N LYS A 115 -43.09 -1.48 -3.90
CA LYS A 115 -43.70 -0.18 -3.61
C LYS A 115 -43.93 -0.11 -2.11
N THR A 116 -43.00 0.49 -1.37
CA THR A 116 -43.23 0.84 0.04
C THR A 116 -43.45 2.35 0.09
N ALA A 117 -44.62 2.75 0.58
CA ALA A 117 -45.01 4.15 0.76
C ALA A 117 -44.02 4.88 1.68
N CYS A 118 -43.59 6.07 1.25
CA CYS A 118 -42.75 6.97 2.04
C CYS A 118 -43.60 7.60 3.15
N CYS A 119 -43.17 7.44 4.39
CA CYS A 119 -43.65 8.19 5.55
C CYS A 119 -43.02 9.59 5.54
N GLY A 120 -43.84 10.63 5.68
CA GLY A 120 -43.39 12.01 5.75
C GLY A 120 -44.45 13.01 5.26
N GLY A 121 -45.64 12.96 5.85
CA GLY A 121 -46.63 14.03 5.74
C GLY A 121 -47.01 14.46 7.15
N HIS A 122 -46.64 15.69 7.49
CA HIS A 122 -47.38 16.67 8.31
C HIS A 122 -46.85 18.05 7.90
#